data_AF-A0A2N5H394-F1
#
_entry.id   AF-A0A2N5H394-F1
#
_cell.length_a   1.000
_cell.length_b   1.000
_cell.length_c   1.000
_cell.angle_alpha   90.00
_cell.angle_beta   90.00
_cell.angle_gamma   90.00
#
_symmetry.space_group_name_H-M   'P 1'
#
loop_
_entity.id
_entity.type
_entity.pdbx_description
1 polymer ?
#
loop_
_entity_poly.entity_id
_entity_poly.type
_entity_poly.pdbx_seq_one_letter_code
_entity_poly.pdbx_strand_id
1 'polypeptide(L)'
;MFCVLCAKIIKRAISRLDGVTNVNIEFALASGTVEYYPSLVTVDEMIQRVRQLGYKARIKEESQNKKIDHLIKNTNQEQGTLPKLLIKVAEMAKLR
;
A
#
# COMPACT_ATOMS: atom_id res chain seq x y z
N MET A 1 -0.80 11.93 15.91
CA MET A 1 -0.88 12.59 14.60
C MET A 1 -0.04 11.83 13.58
N PHE A 2 -0.63 11.24 12.53
CA PHE A 2 0.13 10.94 11.31
C PHE A 2 0.66 12.29 10.79
N CYS A 3 1.88 12.43 10.27
CA CYS A 3 2.32 13.69 9.63
C CYS A 3 2.90 13.46 8.23
N VAL A 4 3.04 14.52 7.41
CA VAL A 4 3.60 14.44 6.04
C VAL A 4 5.01 13.81 6.04
N LEU A 5 5.81 14.06 7.09
CA LEU A 5 7.13 13.46 7.23
C LEU A 5 7.03 11.94 7.54
N CYS A 6 6.08 11.53 8.39
CA CYS A 6 5.81 10.10 8.63
C CYS A 6 5.48 9.38 7.34
N ALA A 7 4.62 9.96 6.50
CA ALA A 7 4.27 9.39 5.19
C ALA A 7 5.50 9.23 4.28
N LYS A 8 6.41 10.22 4.24
CA LYS A 8 7.66 10.12 3.48
C LYS A 8 8.59 9.01 3.99
N ILE A 9 8.70 8.84 5.31
CA ILE A 9 9.51 7.79 5.92
C ILE A 9 8.96 6.40 5.57
N ILE A 10 7.64 6.23 5.69
CA ILE A 10 6.97 4.96 5.37
C ILE A 10 7.11 4.64 3.88
N LYS A 11 6.90 5.62 3.00
CA LYS A 11 7.10 5.47 1.56
C LYS A 11 8.51 4.97 1.22
N ARG A 12 9.54 5.62 1.80
CA ARG A 12 10.94 5.21 1.61
C ARG A 12 11.26 3.84 2.18
N ALA A 13 10.61 3.43 3.27
CA ALA A 13 10.85 2.12 3.86
C ALA A 13 10.23 0.99 3.05
N ILE A 14 9.01 1.18 2.54
CA ILE A 14 8.31 0.20 1.69
C ILE A 14 8.98 0.14 0.31
N SER A 15 9.40 1.29 -0.27
CA SER A 15 10.06 1.31 -1.58
C SER A 15 11.44 0.64 -1.61
N ARG A 16 11.99 0.25 -0.45
CA ARG A 16 13.24 -0.49 -0.32
C ARG A 16 13.04 -2.00 -0.26
N LEU A 17 11.80 -2.48 -0.22
CA LEU A 17 11.50 -3.91 -0.27
C LEU A 17 11.65 -4.39 -1.71
N ASP A 18 12.34 -5.51 -1.90
CA ASP A 18 12.55 -6.11 -3.21
C ASP A 18 11.22 -6.57 -3.79
N GLY A 19 10.89 -6.09 -4.99
CA GLY A 19 9.60 -6.35 -5.61
C GLY A 19 8.55 -5.27 -5.39
N VAL A 20 8.82 -4.20 -4.63
CA VAL A 20 7.98 -3.00 -4.66
C VAL A 20 8.37 -2.12 -5.83
N THR A 21 7.40 -1.79 -6.69
CA THR A 21 7.62 -0.96 -7.88
C THR A 21 7.18 0.48 -7.65
N ASN A 22 6.04 0.68 -6.99
CA ASN A 22 5.51 2.01 -6.74
C ASN A 22 4.84 2.08 -5.37
N VAL A 23 4.97 3.23 -4.71
CA VAL A 23 4.36 3.50 -3.41
C VAL A 23 3.80 4.91 -3.42
N ASN A 24 2.50 5.03 -3.23
CA ASN A 24 1.82 6.29 -3.01
C ASN A 24 1.16 6.29 -1.64
N ILE A 25 1.33 7.35 -0.86
CA ILE A 25 0.72 7.47 0.47
C ILE A 25 0.04 8.82 0.54
N GLU A 26 -1.28 8.80 0.71
CA GLU A 26 -2.10 9.96 0.95
C GLU A 26 -2.13 10.24 2.45
N PHE A 27 -1.53 11.36 2.82
CA PHE A 27 -1.41 11.80 4.19
C PHE A 27 -2.79 12.16 4.78
N ALA A 28 -3.63 12.84 4.00
CA ALA A 28 -4.95 13.30 4.44
C ALA A 28 -5.89 12.13 4.81
N LEU A 29 -5.73 10.99 4.15
CA LEU A 29 -6.58 9.81 4.33
C LEU A 29 -5.93 8.72 5.20
N ALA A 30 -4.68 8.94 5.64
CA ALA A 30 -3.87 7.94 6.32
C ALA A 30 -3.91 6.57 5.59
N SER A 31 -3.86 6.63 4.26
CA SER A 31 -3.96 5.46 3.37
C SER A 31 -3.06 5.62 2.17
N GLY A 32 -2.64 4.53 1.56
CA GLY A 32 -1.77 4.54 0.40
C GLY A 32 -1.96 3.32 -0.47
N THR A 33 -1.44 3.39 -1.69
CA THR A 33 -1.43 2.30 -2.65
C THR A 33 0.00 1.85 -2.89
N VAL A 34 0.23 0.56 -2.92
CA VAL A 34 1.52 -0.07 -3.19
C VAL A 34 1.39 -1.01 -4.39
N GLU A 35 2.21 -0.80 -5.41
CA GLU A 35 2.37 -1.72 -6.53
C GLU A 35 3.57 -2.61 -6.25
N TYR A 36 3.36 -3.93 -6.29
CA TYR A 36 4.37 -4.90 -5.90
C TYR A 36 4.27 -6.18 -6.71
N TYR A 37 5.34 -6.96 -6.71
CA TYR A 37 5.40 -8.31 -7.25
C TYR A 37 5.12 -9.32 -6.13
N PRO A 38 4.00 -10.07 -6.17
CA PRO A 38 3.64 -11.01 -5.11
C PRO A 38 4.57 -12.23 -5.05
N SER A 39 5.39 -12.44 -6.09
CA SER A 39 6.46 -13.44 -6.13
C SER A 39 7.72 -13.03 -5.38
N LEU A 40 7.90 -11.73 -5.10
CA LEU A 40 9.12 -11.17 -4.50
C LEU A 40 8.88 -10.61 -3.10
N VAL A 41 7.70 -10.03 -2.84
CA VAL A 41 7.34 -9.49 -1.54
C VAL A 41 5.89 -9.80 -1.21
N THR A 42 5.66 -10.15 0.04
CA THR A 42 4.34 -10.46 0.57
C THR A 42 3.72 -9.24 1.24
N VAL A 43 2.39 -9.26 1.36
CA VAL A 43 1.68 -8.22 2.08
C VAL A 43 2.03 -8.18 3.56
N ASP A 44 2.30 -9.34 4.17
CA ASP A 44 2.71 -9.39 5.57
C ASP A 44 4.06 -8.71 5.78
N GLU A 45 5.04 -8.94 4.91
CA GLU A 45 6.35 -8.26 4.96
C GLU A 45 6.22 -6.75 4.86
N MET A 46 5.37 -6.26 3.94
CA MET A 46 5.08 -4.83 3.84
C MET A 46 4.48 -4.29 5.15
N ILE A 47 3.52 -5.00 5.74
CA ILE A 47 2.89 -4.61 7.00
C ILE A 47 3.90 -4.64 8.16
N GLN A 48 4.74 -5.67 8.24
CA GLN A 48 5.78 -5.80 9.24
C GLN A 48 6.79 -4.66 9.13
N ARG A 49 7.19 -4.29 7.91
CA ARG A 49 8.10 -3.17 7.65
C ARG A 49 7.54 -1.86 8.19
N VAL A 50 6.24 -1.63 8.05
CA VAL A 50 5.54 -0.47 8.61
C VAL A 50 5.45 -0.55 10.14
N ARG A 51 5.24 -1.75 10.71
CA ARG A 51 5.25 -1.97 12.16
C ARG A 51 6.61 -1.69 12.80
N GLN A 52 7.70 -2.07 12.15
CA GLN A 52 9.06 -1.77 12.61
C GLN A 52 9.35 -0.26 12.68
N LEU A 53 8.63 0.55 11.90
CA LEU A 53 8.71 2.01 11.97
C LEU A 53 7.82 2.61 13.08
N GLY A 54 7.09 1.79 13.84
CA GLY A 54 6.18 2.25 14.88
C GLY A 54 4.79 2.64 14.37
N TYR A 55 4.35 2.11 13.22
CA TYR A 55 3.00 2.37 12.67
C TYR A 55 2.21 1.08 12.49
N LYS A 56 0.89 1.13 12.57
CA LYS A 56 0.03 -0.02 12.25
C LYS A 56 -0.41 0.09 10.80
N ALA A 57 -0.02 -0.86 9.95
CA ALA A 57 -0.61 -1.00 8.62
C ALA A 57 -1.65 -2.13 8.61
N ARG A 58 -2.72 -1.95 7.83
CA ARG A 58 -3.71 -2.97 7.50
C ARG A 58 -4.04 -2.90 6.02
N ILE A 59 -4.36 -4.04 5.43
CA ILE A 59 -4.94 -4.07 4.10
C ILE A 59 -6.29 -3.39 4.20
N LYS A 60 -6.50 -2.38 3.37
CA LYS A 60 -7.86 -1.90 3.13
C LYS A 60 -8.38 -2.81 2.04
N GLU A 61 -9.23 -3.76 2.42
CA GLU A 61 -9.97 -4.56 1.45
C GLU A 61 -10.81 -3.59 0.63
N GLU A 62 -10.30 -3.25 -0.54
CA GLU A 62 -11.13 -2.67 -1.58
C GLU A 62 -11.92 -3.85 -2.12
N SER A 63 -13.24 -3.85 -1.91
CA SER A 63 -14.18 -4.80 -2.51
C SER A 63 -14.26 -4.64 -4.04
N GLN A 64 -13.13 -4.49 -4.73
CA GLN A 64 -13.01 -4.58 -6.17
C GLN A 64 -12.66 -6.02 -6.52
N ASN A 65 -13.72 -6.82 -6.49
CA ASN A 65 -14.10 -7.62 -7.64
C ASN A 65 -13.18 -8.79 -8.01
N LYS A 66 -13.47 -9.93 -7.38
CA LYS A 66 -13.60 -11.18 -8.15
C LYS A 66 -14.72 -11.02 -9.22
N LYS A 67 -14.50 -10.24 -10.28
CA LYS A 67 -15.25 -10.38 -11.55
C LYS A 67 -14.29 -10.16 -12.70
N ILE A 68 -13.82 -11.28 -13.21
CA ILE A 68 -13.71 -11.48 -14.64
C ILE A 68 -15.04 -11.04 -15.29
N ASP A 69 -14.94 -10.25 -16.36
CA ASP A 69 -15.99 -9.85 -17.29
C ASP A 69 -17.16 -8.98 -16.77
N HIS A 70 -17.20 -7.72 -17.23
CA HIS A 70 -18.13 -7.27 -18.28
C HIS A 70 -18.33 -5.73 -18.20
N LEU A 71 -18.09 -5.06 -19.34
CA LEU A 71 -18.58 -3.72 -19.73
C LEU A 71 -17.77 -2.47 -19.31
N ILE A 72 -16.87 -2.10 -20.22
CA ILE A 72 -16.65 -0.74 -20.75
C ILE A 72 -16.61 0.39 -19.70
N LYS A 73 -15.42 0.85 -19.34
CA LYS A 73 -15.14 2.29 -19.21
C LYS A 73 -13.75 2.62 -19.72
N ASN A 74 -13.73 3.36 -20.83
CA ASN A 74 -12.57 3.97 -21.46
C ASN A 74 -11.70 4.70 -20.44
N THR A 75 -10.51 4.16 -20.18
CA THR A 75 -9.31 4.96 -19.98
C THR A 75 -8.16 4.07 -20.44
N ASN A 76 -7.52 4.48 -21.53
CA ASN A 76 -6.32 3.87 -22.07
C ASN A 76 -5.36 3.49 -20.92
N GLN A 77 -4.98 2.22 -20.84
CA GLN A 77 -3.65 1.66 -20.52
C GLN A 77 -3.82 0.20 -20.03
N GLU A 78 -4.19 -0.70 -20.95
CA GLU A 78 -3.91 -2.13 -20.80
C GLU A 78 -2.43 -2.37 -21.08
N GLN A 79 -1.55 -2.38 -20.07
CA GLN A 79 -0.25 -3.06 -20.17
C GLN A 79 0.20 -3.54 -18.78
N GLY A 80 0.18 -4.86 -18.56
CA GLY A 80 0.88 -5.55 -17.46
C GLY A 80 0.73 -4.90 -16.09
N THR A 81 -0.49 -4.78 -15.56
CA THR A 81 -0.71 -4.09 -14.29
C THR A 81 -0.27 -4.97 -13.12
N LEU A 82 0.81 -4.55 -12.46
CA LEU A 82 1.22 -5.10 -11.17
C LEU A 82 0.06 -5.02 -10.17
N PRO A 83 -0.12 -6.02 -9.29
CA PRO A 83 -1.17 -5.96 -8.29
C PRO A 83 -0.97 -4.72 -7.42
N LYS A 84 -2.04 -3.92 -7.36
CA LYS A 84 -2.15 -2.73 -6.51
C LYS A 84 -2.76 -3.14 -5.18
N LEU A 85 -2.02 -2.96 -4.10
CA LEU A 85 -2.50 -3.15 -2.74
C LEU A 85 -2.82 -1.79 -2.11
N LEU A 86 -4.07 -1.63 -1.66
CA LEU A 86 -4.46 -0.50 -0.84
C LEU A 86 -4.15 -0.81 0.63
N ILE A 87 -3.31 0.00 1.26
CA ILE A 87 -2.95 -0.08 2.66
C ILE A 87 -3.51 1.10 3.43
N LYS A 88 -4.11 0.83 4.58
CA LYS A 88 -4.46 1.86 5.58
C LYS A 88 -3.37 1.88 6.64
N VAL A 89 -2.80 3.05 6.89
CA VAL A 89 -1.72 3.26 7.86
C VAL A 89 -2.28 4.07 9.02
N ALA A 90 -2.36 3.46 10.18
CA ALA A 90 -2.72 4.13 11.42
C ALA A 90 -1.48 4.37 12.28
N GLU A 91 -1.53 5.43 13.08
CA GLU A 91 -0.54 5.68 14.12
C GLU A 91 -0.58 4.56 15.17
N MET A 92 0.58 4.14 15.67
CA MET A 92 0.59 3.43 16.95
C MET A 92 0.28 4.46 18.03
N ALA A 93 -0.92 4.37 18.61
CA ALA A 93 -1.07 4.78 20.00
C ALA A 93 0.09 4.11 20.75
N LYS A 94 0.95 4.94 21.38
CA LYS A 94 2.02 4.46 22.26
C LYS A 94 1.47 3.26 23.03
N LEU A 95 2.04 2.07 22.81
CA LEU A 95 2.04 1.06 23.86
C LEU A 95 2.93 1.65 24.95
N ARG A 96 2.33 2.54 25.73
CA ARG A 96 2.74 2.84 27.09
C ARG A 96 1.89 1.97 27.99
#